data_AF-A0A9D6W5T4-F1
#
_entry.id   AF-A0A9D6W5T4-F1
#
_cell.length_a   1.000
_cell.length_b   1.000
_cell.length_c   1.000
_cell.angle_alpha   90.00
_cell.angle_beta   90.00
_cell.angle_gamma   90.00
#
_symmetry.space_group_name_H-M   'P 1'
#
loop_
_entity.id
_entity.type
_entity.pdbx_description
1 polymer ?
#
loop_
_entity_poly.entity_id
_entity_poly.type
_entity_poly.pdbx_seq_one_letter_code
_entity_poly.pdbx_strand_id
1 'polypeptide(L)'
;MSAHQHDEAGSFQIFRRAILTGPGGAYDAYNSDHWQNYYSQHSVHANTLAIVQPGGFFPTLQSLADPSANVNDGGQRVLGLDLSGSTHQVPDLDAYRAKKDGGPLYETGTMETFTHAACYDYVACDVTAAYDSPGFATNGNTAKVVEVSRQFVFLPPDVLLIFDRVESTDPSYRKRFLLHVPGTLELGTPRYVVRNGGGVLLARTLLPAAPAVDVIDGFRVDGEPHPPTAGGAESGGTRLEISPPAESARDYFLHVFRATEPADLTWPDAVVSDSASQVQVVVNLGSREATVVFRKGDELGGHFLSRDSATGEACDEFLGWTPIPTDEGAESMADAFDDVRDSSEPTVDAVTDVPGGDADGSSSPDGATVGGGDGGGGCGCRVGEDPTASVIAVAAVFLAGGFAQRRRRRRGDGSVFPG
;
A
#
# COMPACT_ATOMS: atom_id res chain seq x y z
N MET A 1 13.66 11.62 -0.19
CA MET A 1 13.30 10.19 -0.29
C MET A 1 14.58 9.39 -0.54
N SER A 2 14.64 8.13 -0.12
CA SER A 2 15.78 7.25 -0.45
C SER A 2 15.79 6.92 -1.94
N ALA A 3 16.97 6.76 -2.54
CA ALA A 3 17.13 6.39 -3.95
C ALA A 3 16.50 5.03 -4.32
N HIS A 4 16.20 4.17 -3.34
CA HIS A 4 15.64 2.84 -3.55
C HIS A 4 14.20 2.69 -3.08
N GLN A 5 13.60 3.75 -2.53
CA GLN A 5 12.19 3.71 -2.11
C GLN A 5 11.31 3.87 -3.35
N HIS A 6 10.16 3.19 -3.34
CA HIS A 6 9.17 3.29 -4.39
C HIS A 6 8.01 4.20 -3.96
N ASP A 7 7.35 4.83 -4.94
CA ASP A 7 6.11 5.57 -4.76
C ASP A 7 4.95 4.56 -4.64
N GLU A 8 4.80 3.94 -3.47
CA GLU A 8 3.86 2.84 -3.27
C GLU A 8 3.08 2.95 -1.96
N ALA A 9 2.82 4.18 -1.49
CA ALA A 9 2.18 4.45 -0.22
C ALA A 9 0.97 3.54 0.00
N GLY A 10 1.17 2.64 0.96
CA GLY A 10 0.20 1.69 1.43
C GLY A 10 -0.09 0.47 0.55
N SER A 11 0.71 0.20 -0.47
CA SER A 11 0.63 -1.05 -1.23
C SER A 11 0.46 -2.28 -0.33
N PHE A 12 -0.15 -3.34 -0.87
CA PHE A 12 -0.25 -4.63 -0.18
C PHE A 12 0.30 -5.76 -1.04
N GLN A 13 0.81 -6.78 -0.37
CA GLN A 13 1.28 -8.01 -0.98
C GLN A 13 0.65 -9.20 -0.25
N ILE A 14 0.31 -10.26 -1.00
CA ILE A 14 -0.19 -11.52 -0.44
C ILE A 14 0.73 -12.64 -0.91
N PHE A 15 1.34 -13.31 0.06
CA PHE A 15 2.18 -14.47 -0.17
C PHE A 15 1.53 -15.72 0.44
N ARG A 16 1.50 -16.81 -0.32
CA ARG A 16 1.28 -18.18 0.19
C ARG A 16 1.93 -19.15 -0.79
N ARG A 17 3.08 -19.72 -0.42
CA ARG A 17 3.96 -20.59 -1.27
C ARG A 17 4.54 -19.93 -2.53
N ALA A 18 4.07 -18.75 -2.90
CA ALA A 18 4.63 -17.81 -3.87
C ALA A 18 3.96 -16.45 -3.64
N ILE A 19 4.47 -15.38 -4.28
CA ILE A 19 3.78 -14.09 -4.33
C ILE A 19 2.52 -14.29 -5.18
N LEU A 20 1.34 -14.18 -4.58
CA LEU A 20 0.08 -14.35 -5.30
C LEU A 20 -0.44 -13.04 -5.87
N THR A 21 -0.11 -11.93 -5.23
CA THR A 21 -0.24 -10.57 -5.74
C THR A 21 0.73 -9.68 -4.96
N GLY A 22 1.32 -8.69 -5.60
CA GLY A 22 2.32 -7.79 -5.02
C GLY A 22 2.86 -6.84 -6.09
N PRO A 23 3.86 -6.01 -5.75
CA PRO A 23 4.55 -5.18 -6.73
C PRO A 23 5.01 -6.00 -7.94
N GLY A 24 4.89 -5.42 -9.14
CA GLY A 24 5.44 -5.98 -10.36
C GLY A 24 6.61 -5.15 -10.90
N GLY A 25 7.34 -5.69 -11.87
CA GLY A 25 8.45 -5.01 -12.54
C GLY A 25 9.80 -5.58 -12.11
N ALA A 26 10.90 -4.93 -12.43
CA ALA A 26 12.21 -5.35 -11.94
C ALA A 26 13.12 -4.15 -11.88
N TYR A 27 13.98 -4.09 -10.87
CA TYR A 27 15.09 -3.15 -10.93
C TYR A 27 16.03 -3.54 -12.08
N ASP A 28 16.05 -2.74 -13.15
CA ASP A 28 16.85 -3.00 -14.33
C ASP A 28 18.07 -2.05 -14.42
N ALA A 29 17.86 -0.75 -14.21
CA ALA A 29 18.90 0.23 -13.93
C ALA A 29 18.31 1.48 -13.29
N TYR A 30 19.10 2.16 -12.44
CA TYR A 30 18.73 3.45 -11.89
C TYR A 30 18.44 4.47 -13.01
N ASN A 31 17.36 5.22 -12.90
CA ASN A 31 16.91 6.19 -13.92
C ASN A 31 16.64 5.58 -15.32
N SER A 32 16.47 4.27 -15.46
CA SER A 32 15.96 3.69 -16.71
C SER A 32 14.54 4.16 -17.01
N ASP A 33 14.07 3.93 -18.23
CA ASP A 33 12.66 4.14 -18.58
C ASP A 33 11.72 3.30 -17.70
N HIS A 34 12.03 2.02 -17.50
CA HIS A 34 11.24 1.13 -16.65
C HIS A 34 11.22 1.57 -15.18
N TRP A 35 12.38 1.94 -14.62
CA TRP A 35 12.50 2.38 -13.23
C TRP A 35 11.69 3.67 -12.98
N GLN A 36 11.77 4.63 -13.91
CA GLN A 36 11.03 5.88 -13.79
C GLN A 36 9.55 5.69 -14.10
N ASN A 37 9.19 5.22 -15.29
CA ASN A 37 7.81 5.24 -15.79
C ASN A 37 6.97 4.03 -15.38
N TYR A 38 7.50 3.08 -14.60
CA TYR A 38 6.75 1.93 -14.09
C TYR A 38 7.13 1.55 -12.65
N TYR A 39 8.36 1.09 -12.42
CA TYR A 39 8.74 0.27 -11.26
C TYR A 39 8.97 1.00 -9.95
N SER A 40 9.46 2.24 -9.94
CA SER A 40 9.86 2.92 -8.69
C SER A 40 9.28 4.33 -8.53
N GLN A 41 9.24 5.13 -9.59
CA GLN A 41 8.77 6.53 -9.52
C GLN A 41 7.34 6.73 -10.02
N HIS A 42 6.63 5.63 -10.27
CA HIS A 42 5.22 5.59 -10.64
C HIS A 42 4.55 4.52 -9.79
N SER A 43 3.39 4.81 -9.22
CA SER A 43 2.78 3.88 -8.26
C SER A 43 2.05 2.71 -8.91
N VAL A 44 1.87 2.75 -10.24
CA VAL A 44 1.16 1.72 -11.01
C VAL A 44 1.77 0.32 -10.93
N HIS A 45 3.06 0.19 -10.57
CA HIS A 45 3.68 -1.11 -10.32
C HIS A 45 3.17 -1.81 -9.06
N ALA A 46 2.52 -1.08 -8.15
CA ALA A 46 2.10 -1.60 -6.86
C ALA A 46 0.58 -1.86 -6.80
N ASN A 47 0.18 -2.70 -5.84
CA ASN A 47 -1.23 -2.89 -5.49
C ASN A 47 -1.76 -1.69 -4.68
N THR A 48 -2.06 -0.60 -5.38
CA THR A 48 -2.54 0.65 -4.79
C THR A 48 -3.72 1.20 -5.59
N LEU A 49 -4.01 2.50 -5.46
CA LEU A 49 -5.08 3.18 -6.15
C LEU A 49 -4.51 4.14 -7.21
N ALA A 50 -5.26 4.35 -8.29
CA ALA A 50 -4.97 5.36 -9.30
C ALA A 50 -6.20 6.24 -9.54
N ILE A 51 -5.99 7.55 -9.60
CA ILE A 51 -7.00 8.58 -9.87
C ILE A 51 -6.50 9.41 -11.05
N VAL A 52 -7.10 9.17 -12.21
CA VAL A 52 -6.61 9.74 -13.47
C VAL A 52 -7.20 11.13 -13.69
N GLN A 53 -6.40 12.14 -13.37
CA GLN A 53 -6.64 13.53 -13.76
C GLN A 53 -6.07 13.78 -15.17
N PRO A 54 -6.87 14.24 -16.14
CA PRO A 54 -6.36 14.67 -17.43
C PRO A 54 -5.30 15.76 -17.31
N GLY A 55 -4.17 15.60 -18.00
CA GLY A 55 -3.06 16.55 -17.96
C GLY A 55 -2.21 16.52 -16.68
N GLY A 56 -2.41 15.56 -15.79
CA GLY A 56 -1.49 15.32 -14.66
C GLY A 56 -0.08 15.02 -15.16
N PHE A 57 0.91 15.72 -14.62
CA PHE A 57 2.30 15.58 -15.02
C PHE A 57 3.11 14.84 -13.95
N PHE A 58 3.93 13.90 -14.40
CA PHE A 58 4.78 13.05 -13.57
C PHE A 58 6.25 13.33 -13.96
N PRO A 59 6.98 14.12 -13.16
CA PRO A 59 8.34 14.52 -13.50
C PRO A 59 9.30 13.33 -13.45
N THR A 60 9.79 12.96 -14.63
CA THR A 60 10.87 11.98 -14.85
C THR A 60 11.93 12.65 -15.73
N LEU A 61 13.13 12.08 -15.81
CA LEU A 61 14.16 12.59 -16.71
C LEU A 61 13.68 12.63 -18.18
N GLN A 62 12.79 11.70 -18.57
CA GLN A 62 12.19 11.65 -19.90
C GLN A 62 11.16 12.77 -20.07
N SER A 63 10.19 12.89 -19.16
CA SER A 63 9.11 13.89 -19.28
C SER A 63 9.62 15.33 -19.13
N LEU A 64 10.67 15.54 -18.34
CA LEU A 64 11.32 16.85 -18.21
C LEU A 64 12.15 17.23 -19.45
N ALA A 65 12.73 16.25 -20.15
CA ALA A 65 13.44 16.47 -21.41
C ALA A 65 12.47 16.67 -22.59
N ASP A 66 11.36 15.92 -22.61
CA ASP A 66 10.29 16.00 -23.59
C ASP A 66 8.92 15.82 -22.90
N PRO A 67 8.15 16.91 -22.69
CA PRO A 67 6.84 16.83 -22.05
C PRO A 67 5.84 15.89 -22.74
N SER A 68 6.05 15.56 -24.03
CA SER A 68 5.20 14.59 -24.73
C SER A 68 5.47 13.13 -24.34
N ALA A 69 6.60 12.86 -23.68
CA ALA A 69 6.95 11.56 -23.11
C ALA A 69 6.36 11.35 -21.69
N ASN A 70 5.59 12.30 -21.16
CA ASN A 70 4.89 12.14 -19.90
C ASN A 70 3.84 11.01 -20.01
N VAL A 71 3.93 10.03 -19.13
CA VAL A 71 2.90 9.00 -18.97
C VAL A 71 2.10 9.25 -17.70
N ASN A 72 0.78 9.17 -17.81
CA ASN A 72 -0.12 9.44 -16.68
C ASN A 72 -0.64 8.12 -16.12
N ASP A 73 -0.05 7.66 -15.03
CA ASP A 73 -0.49 6.44 -14.36
C ASP A 73 -1.67 6.68 -13.40
N GLY A 74 -2.08 7.94 -13.20
CA GLY A 74 -3.07 8.35 -12.21
C GLY A 74 -2.60 8.19 -10.77
N GLY A 75 -1.35 7.82 -10.54
CA GLY A 75 -0.80 7.35 -9.30
C GLY A 75 -0.39 8.44 -8.32
N GLN A 76 0.54 8.10 -7.45
CA GLN A 76 1.07 8.98 -6.42
C GLN A 76 1.99 10.06 -7.03
N ARG A 77 2.29 11.09 -6.25
CA ARG A 77 3.25 12.14 -6.62
C ARG A 77 4.64 11.52 -6.73
N VAL A 78 5.35 11.90 -7.77
CA VAL A 78 6.78 11.56 -7.91
C VAL A 78 7.57 12.35 -6.88
N LEU A 79 8.30 11.66 -6.01
CA LEU A 79 9.09 12.29 -4.94
C LEU A 79 10.58 12.45 -5.29
N GLY A 80 11.05 11.77 -6.33
CA GLY A 80 12.45 11.83 -6.77
C GLY A 80 12.84 13.13 -7.48
N LEU A 81 11.92 13.72 -8.24
CA LEU A 81 12.12 14.92 -9.06
C LEU A 81 10.90 15.85 -8.95
N ASP A 82 11.13 17.16 -9.03
CA ASP A 82 10.08 18.17 -9.21
C ASP A 82 10.04 18.68 -10.67
N LEU A 83 9.09 19.54 -11.04
CA LEU A 83 9.01 20.11 -12.40
C LEU A 83 10.24 20.95 -12.80
N SER A 84 11.08 21.37 -11.85
CA SER A 84 12.32 22.09 -12.15
C SER A 84 13.50 21.14 -12.43
N GLY A 85 13.29 19.82 -12.29
CA GLY A 85 14.33 18.81 -12.34
C GLY A 85 15.20 18.77 -11.09
N SER A 86 14.76 19.40 -10.00
CA SER A 86 15.50 19.41 -8.74
C SER A 86 15.33 18.08 -8.01
N THR A 87 16.44 17.54 -7.53
CA THR A 87 16.43 16.46 -6.53
C THR A 87 16.62 17.08 -5.15
N HIS A 88 15.85 16.65 -4.15
CA HIS A 88 15.93 17.24 -2.82
C HIS A 88 16.70 16.35 -1.86
N GLN A 89 18.00 16.63 -1.69
CA GLN A 89 18.90 15.91 -0.78
C GLN A 89 18.38 15.91 0.67
N VAL A 90 18.33 14.74 1.32
CA VAL A 90 17.87 14.59 2.71
C VAL A 90 18.92 13.83 3.51
N PRO A 91 20.04 14.47 3.89
CA PRO A 91 21.17 13.77 4.51
C PRO A 91 20.91 13.36 5.97
N ASP A 92 19.95 14.01 6.64
CA ASP A 92 19.66 13.83 8.05
C ASP A 92 18.16 14.03 8.35
N LEU A 93 17.80 13.74 9.61
CA LEU A 93 16.43 13.83 10.10
C LEU A 93 15.87 15.26 10.11
N ASP A 94 16.70 16.28 10.36
CA ASP A 94 16.24 17.66 10.41
C ASP A 94 15.92 18.18 9.01
N ALA A 95 16.74 17.83 8.02
CA ALA A 95 16.46 18.09 6.61
C ALA A 95 15.21 17.34 6.14
N TYR A 96 14.97 16.11 6.63
CA TYR A 96 13.74 15.37 6.36
C TYR A 96 12.53 16.09 6.93
N ARG A 97 12.57 16.44 8.23
CA ARG A 97 11.48 17.14 8.93
C ARG A 97 11.13 18.47 8.26
N ALA A 98 12.14 19.23 7.84
CA ALA A 98 11.92 20.49 7.11
C ALA A 98 11.25 20.29 5.73
N LYS A 99 11.41 19.11 5.12
CA LYS A 99 10.90 18.75 3.80
C LYS A 99 9.65 17.87 3.81
N LYS A 100 9.23 17.40 4.99
CA LYS A 100 8.00 16.63 5.20
C LYS A 100 6.78 17.41 4.69
N ASP A 101 6.66 18.66 5.16
CA ASP A 101 5.55 19.57 4.82
C ASP A 101 6.00 20.84 4.08
N GLY A 102 7.25 20.87 3.59
CA GLY A 102 7.82 22.00 2.86
C GLY A 102 8.65 21.54 1.66
N GLY A 103 8.77 22.37 0.62
CA GLY A 103 9.54 22.02 -0.58
C GLY A 103 8.95 20.81 -1.32
N PRO A 104 9.64 19.65 -1.37
CA PRO A 104 9.16 18.44 -2.06
C PRO A 104 7.96 17.74 -1.42
N LEU A 105 7.57 18.14 -0.21
CA LEU A 105 6.38 17.60 0.47
C LEU A 105 6.48 16.06 0.60
N TYR A 106 7.47 15.58 1.35
CA TYR A 106 7.75 14.14 1.51
C TYR A 106 6.72 13.38 2.34
N GLU A 107 5.79 14.06 2.99
CA GLU A 107 4.65 13.39 3.62
C GLU A 107 3.78 12.70 2.57
N THR A 108 3.41 11.45 2.83
CA THR A 108 2.65 10.60 1.89
C THR A 108 1.44 9.94 2.56
N GLY A 109 1.43 9.85 3.88
CA GLY A 109 0.30 9.28 4.58
C GLY A 109 0.56 9.04 6.05
N THR A 110 -0.54 8.87 6.79
CA THR A 110 -0.55 8.57 8.21
C THR A 110 -1.23 7.23 8.42
N MET A 111 -0.59 6.36 9.19
CA MET A 111 -1.29 5.24 9.82
C MET A 111 -2.15 5.83 10.93
N GLU A 112 -3.47 5.76 10.80
CA GLU A 112 -4.42 6.39 11.72
C GLU A 112 -4.66 5.51 12.95
N THR A 113 -4.70 4.20 12.74
CA THR A 113 -4.89 3.22 13.82
C THR A 113 -4.56 1.81 13.35
N PHE A 114 -4.27 0.92 14.30
CA PHE A 114 -4.09 -0.50 14.06
C PHE A 114 -4.62 -1.31 15.24
N THR A 115 -4.82 -2.62 15.05
CA THR A 115 -5.15 -3.56 16.12
C THR A 115 -4.57 -4.92 15.76
N HIS A 116 -3.90 -5.55 16.73
CA HIS A 116 -3.56 -6.97 16.70
C HIS A 116 -4.42 -7.64 17.77
N ALA A 117 -5.37 -8.47 17.35
CA ALA A 117 -6.34 -9.12 18.23
C ALA A 117 -6.38 -10.63 17.98
N ALA A 118 -6.99 -11.38 18.89
CA ALA A 118 -7.08 -12.84 18.79
C ALA A 118 -7.79 -13.30 17.50
N CYS A 119 -8.85 -12.58 17.08
CA CYS A 119 -9.66 -12.98 15.94
C CYS A 119 -9.28 -12.32 14.61
N TYR A 120 -8.54 -11.21 14.62
CA TYR A 120 -8.27 -10.39 13.43
C TYR A 120 -7.07 -9.47 13.65
N ASP A 121 -6.48 -9.04 12.53
CA ASP A 121 -5.57 -7.88 12.49
C ASP A 121 -6.20 -6.77 11.68
N TYR A 122 -5.94 -5.53 12.07
CA TYR A 122 -6.48 -4.35 11.44
C TYR A 122 -5.44 -3.25 11.31
N VAL A 123 -5.44 -2.57 10.17
CA VAL A 123 -4.73 -1.30 9.99
C VAL A 123 -5.55 -0.34 9.12
N ALA A 124 -5.52 0.93 9.49
CA ALA A 124 -6.20 2.01 8.78
C ALA A 124 -5.20 3.11 8.46
N CYS A 125 -5.17 3.56 7.22
CA CYS A 125 -4.26 4.62 6.80
C CYS A 125 -4.97 5.64 5.92
N ASP A 126 -4.63 6.91 6.13
CA ASP A 126 -4.88 8.00 5.20
C ASP A 126 -3.62 8.19 4.36
N VAL A 127 -3.71 7.94 3.05
CA VAL A 127 -2.61 8.12 2.10
C VAL A 127 -2.89 9.26 1.12
N THR A 128 -3.78 10.19 1.49
CA THR A 128 -4.19 11.32 0.65
C THR A 128 -2.98 12.17 0.23
N ALA A 129 -2.05 12.40 1.15
CA ALA A 129 -0.84 13.18 0.91
C ALA A 129 0.09 12.54 -0.14
N ALA A 130 -0.01 11.23 -0.41
CA ALA A 130 0.76 10.58 -1.47
C ALA A 130 0.32 11.03 -2.86
N TYR A 131 -0.89 11.54 -3.03
CA TYR A 131 -1.42 12.00 -4.31
C TYR A 131 -1.42 13.53 -4.36
N ASP A 132 -1.56 14.09 -5.56
CA ASP A 132 -1.84 15.52 -5.72
C ASP A 132 -3.15 15.88 -5.01
N SER A 133 -3.03 16.51 -3.84
CA SER A 133 -4.11 16.81 -2.91
C SER A 133 -3.90 18.21 -2.31
N PRO A 134 -4.92 18.79 -1.64
CA PRO A 134 -4.77 20.11 -1.03
C PRO A 134 -3.61 20.13 -0.01
N GLY A 135 -2.57 20.92 -0.31
CA GLY A 135 -1.38 21.04 0.54
C GLY A 135 -0.23 20.09 0.18
N PHE A 136 -0.49 19.04 -0.61
CA PHE A 136 0.50 18.05 -1.06
C PHE A 136 0.34 17.85 -2.56
N ALA A 137 0.97 18.71 -3.36
CA ALA A 137 0.93 18.59 -4.82
C ALA A 137 2.33 18.71 -5.40
N THR A 138 2.64 17.88 -6.39
CA THR A 138 3.77 18.10 -7.29
C THR A 138 3.61 19.51 -7.85
N ASN A 139 4.67 20.31 -7.78
CA ASN A 139 4.61 21.70 -8.21
C ASN A 139 4.02 21.77 -9.62
N GLY A 140 3.09 22.70 -9.88
CA GLY A 140 2.43 22.84 -11.18
C GLY A 140 1.22 21.91 -11.43
N ASN A 141 1.12 20.76 -10.73
CA ASN A 141 -0.12 19.99 -10.74
C ASN A 141 -1.19 20.68 -9.87
N THR A 142 -2.45 20.33 -10.13
CA THR A 142 -3.58 20.74 -9.30
C THR A 142 -4.05 19.56 -8.47
N ALA A 143 -4.67 19.81 -7.32
CA ALA A 143 -5.19 18.74 -6.49
C ALA A 143 -6.24 17.91 -7.27
N LYS A 144 -6.01 16.59 -7.34
CA LYS A 144 -6.89 15.62 -8.00
C LYS A 144 -7.72 14.79 -7.03
N VAL A 145 -7.31 14.70 -5.77
CA VAL A 145 -8.05 14.01 -4.71
C VAL A 145 -8.36 14.92 -3.53
N VAL A 146 -9.48 14.63 -2.87
CA VAL A 146 -9.85 15.14 -1.54
C VAL A 146 -9.50 14.11 -0.47
N GLU A 147 -9.64 12.82 -0.75
CA GLU A 147 -9.32 11.75 0.18
C GLU A 147 -8.92 10.48 -0.56
N VAL A 148 -7.88 9.81 -0.04
CA VAL A 148 -7.54 8.42 -0.33
C VAL A 148 -7.21 7.73 0.98
N SER A 149 -8.13 6.92 1.50
CA SER A 149 -7.93 6.18 2.75
C SER A 149 -8.30 4.71 2.59
N ARG A 150 -7.61 3.86 3.36
CA ARG A 150 -7.55 2.42 3.11
C ARG A 150 -7.51 1.66 4.43
N GLN A 151 -8.35 0.64 4.54
CA GLN A 151 -8.53 -0.17 5.74
C GLN A 151 -8.35 -1.63 5.39
N PHE A 152 -7.46 -2.31 6.10
CA PHE A 152 -7.13 -3.71 5.89
C PHE A 152 -7.57 -4.50 7.11
N VAL A 153 -8.36 -5.55 6.91
CA VAL A 153 -8.74 -6.49 7.97
C VAL A 153 -8.29 -7.88 7.56
N PHE A 154 -7.27 -8.41 8.23
CA PHE A 154 -6.86 -9.79 8.05
C PHE A 154 -7.63 -10.67 9.03
N LEU A 155 -8.27 -11.70 8.49
CA LEU A 155 -9.04 -12.70 9.21
C LEU A 155 -8.28 -14.02 9.10
N PRO A 156 -7.56 -14.44 10.16
CA PRO A 156 -6.81 -15.68 10.17
C PRO A 156 -7.70 -16.89 9.81
N PRO A 157 -7.13 -17.91 9.14
CA PRO A 157 -5.73 -17.97 8.73
C PRO A 157 -5.44 -17.28 7.39
N ASP A 158 -6.44 -17.00 6.54
CA ASP A 158 -6.19 -16.84 5.11
C ASP A 158 -7.04 -15.83 4.34
N VAL A 159 -7.87 -15.03 5.03
CA VAL A 159 -8.75 -14.05 4.40
C VAL A 159 -8.28 -12.62 4.68
N LEU A 160 -8.23 -11.78 3.65
CA LEU A 160 -7.96 -10.35 3.76
C LEU A 160 -9.13 -9.56 3.15
N LEU A 161 -9.68 -8.62 3.93
CA LEU A 161 -10.59 -7.61 3.44
C LEU A 161 -9.84 -6.29 3.28
N ILE A 162 -10.09 -5.61 2.17
CA ILE A 162 -9.57 -4.25 1.92
C ILE A 162 -10.75 -3.35 1.61
N PHE A 163 -10.89 -2.27 2.37
CA PHE A 163 -11.90 -1.25 2.16
C PHE A 163 -11.26 0.13 1.95
N ASP A 164 -11.47 0.68 0.76
CA ASP A 164 -10.93 1.98 0.38
C ASP A 164 -12.04 3.02 0.23
N ARG A 165 -11.76 4.24 0.66
CA ARG A 165 -12.56 5.43 0.37
C ARG A 165 -11.73 6.31 -0.54
N VAL A 166 -12.28 6.68 -1.70
CA VAL A 166 -11.57 7.55 -2.65
C VAL A 166 -12.47 8.68 -3.14
N GLU A 167 -12.06 9.94 -2.97
CA GLU A 167 -12.76 11.10 -3.53
C GLU A 167 -11.82 11.93 -4.37
N SER A 168 -12.23 12.12 -5.62
CA SER A 168 -11.59 13.01 -6.56
C SER A 168 -12.17 14.42 -6.47
N THR A 169 -11.38 15.41 -6.86
CA THR A 169 -11.84 16.81 -6.96
C THR A 169 -12.78 17.04 -8.15
N ASP A 170 -12.79 16.11 -9.11
CA ASP A 170 -13.71 16.08 -10.25
C ASP A 170 -14.31 14.67 -10.39
N PRO A 171 -15.64 14.53 -10.52
CA PRO A 171 -16.30 13.23 -10.65
C PRO A 171 -15.90 12.43 -11.91
N SER A 172 -15.40 13.10 -12.95
CA SER A 172 -14.94 12.46 -14.19
C SER A 172 -13.57 11.79 -14.07
N TYR A 173 -12.82 12.05 -13.00
CA TYR A 173 -11.52 11.41 -12.79
C TYR A 173 -11.72 9.93 -12.47
N ARG A 174 -11.27 9.09 -13.41
CA ARG A 174 -11.41 7.64 -13.32
C ARG A 174 -10.57 7.12 -12.15
N LYS A 175 -11.23 6.45 -11.21
CA LYS A 175 -10.61 5.79 -10.06
C LYS A 175 -10.42 4.30 -10.34
N ARG A 176 -9.27 3.77 -9.95
CA ARG A 176 -8.87 2.39 -10.25
C ARG A 176 -8.23 1.77 -9.01
N PHE A 177 -8.68 0.59 -8.64
CA PHE A 177 -7.95 -0.32 -7.75
C PHE A 177 -7.04 -1.20 -8.59
N LEU A 178 -5.76 -1.28 -8.23
CA LEU A 178 -4.75 -2.02 -8.95
C LEU A 178 -4.48 -3.37 -8.27
N LEU A 179 -4.57 -4.46 -9.04
CA LEU A 179 -4.25 -5.81 -8.56
C LEU A 179 -3.31 -6.50 -9.55
N HIS A 180 -2.04 -6.62 -9.17
CA HIS A 180 -1.00 -7.29 -9.97
C HIS A 180 -1.12 -8.81 -9.91
N VAL A 181 -0.83 -9.43 -11.03
CA VAL A 181 -0.97 -10.87 -11.26
C VAL A 181 0.40 -11.44 -11.62
N PRO A 182 1.22 -11.84 -10.61
CA PRO A 182 2.57 -12.36 -10.82
C PRO A 182 2.62 -13.75 -11.51
N GLY A 183 1.47 -14.34 -11.83
CA GLY A 183 1.33 -15.69 -12.35
C GLY A 183 0.22 -15.79 -13.40
N THR A 184 -0.58 -16.85 -13.35
CA THR A 184 -1.72 -17.03 -14.28
C THR A 184 -3.01 -16.47 -13.71
N LEU A 185 -3.84 -15.90 -14.58
CA LEU A 185 -5.15 -15.34 -14.25
C LEU A 185 -6.28 -16.15 -14.88
N GLU A 186 -7.26 -16.56 -14.08
CA GLU A 186 -8.59 -16.95 -14.55
C GLU A 186 -9.55 -15.80 -14.24
N LEU A 187 -9.98 -15.09 -15.30
CA LEU A 187 -10.86 -13.94 -15.19
C LEU A 187 -12.33 -14.37 -15.10
N GLY A 188 -12.96 -14.06 -13.97
CA GLY A 188 -14.41 -13.96 -13.84
C GLY A 188 -14.74 -12.62 -13.21
N THR A 189 -15.75 -11.89 -13.67
CA THR A 189 -16.19 -10.67 -12.97
C THR A 189 -17.41 -11.01 -12.13
N PRO A 190 -17.40 -10.80 -10.79
CA PRO A 190 -16.42 -10.06 -9.98
C PRO A 190 -15.43 -10.97 -9.20
N ARG A 191 -15.06 -12.14 -9.74
CA ARG A 191 -14.25 -13.20 -9.09
C ARG A 191 -13.03 -13.61 -9.92
N TYR A 192 -11.84 -13.34 -9.42
CA TYR A 192 -10.57 -13.59 -10.08
C TYR A 192 -9.81 -14.71 -9.37
N VAL A 193 -9.23 -15.64 -10.14
CA VAL A 193 -8.32 -16.65 -9.59
C VAL A 193 -6.92 -16.34 -10.10
N VAL A 194 -5.98 -16.06 -9.19
CA VAL A 194 -4.56 -15.93 -9.53
C VAL A 194 -3.83 -17.17 -9.04
N ARG A 195 -3.08 -17.84 -9.90
CA ARG A 195 -2.24 -18.97 -9.52
C ARG A 195 -0.78 -18.61 -9.75
N ASN A 196 0.03 -18.76 -8.71
CA ASN A 196 1.47 -18.63 -8.82
C ASN A 196 2.16 -19.68 -7.95
N GLY A 197 3.12 -20.40 -8.50
CA GLY A 197 3.79 -21.51 -7.84
C GLY A 197 2.81 -22.51 -7.19
N GLY A 198 3.00 -22.76 -5.89
CA GLY A 198 2.17 -23.68 -5.10
C GLY A 198 0.92 -23.06 -4.45
N GLY A 199 0.61 -21.79 -4.73
CA GLY A 199 -0.50 -21.07 -4.10
C GLY A 199 -1.53 -20.52 -5.09
N VAL A 200 -2.69 -20.15 -4.55
CA VAL A 200 -3.83 -19.61 -5.29
C VAL A 200 -4.43 -18.45 -4.53
N LEU A 201 -4.72 -17.34 -5.19
CA LEU A 201 -5.53 -16.24 -4.67
C LEU A 201 -6.93 -16.32 -5.26
N LEU A 202 -7.93 -16.45 -4.38
CA LEU A 202 -9.33 -16.23 -4.73
C LEU A 202 -9.66 -14.78 -4.38
N ALA A 203 -9.76 -13.91 -5.37
CA ALA A 203 -10.06 -12.50 -5.19
C ALA A 203 -11.49 -12.22 -5.65
N ARG A 204 -12.26 -11.46 -4.87
CA ARG A 204 -13.61 -11.03 -5.24
C ARG A 204 -13.81 -9.55 -4.92
N THR A 205 -14.32 -8.82 -5.91
CA THR A 205 -14.82 -7.45 -5.70
C THR A 205 -16.23 -7.50 -5.12
N LEU A 206 -16.45 -6.81 -4.01
CA LEU A 206 -17.74 -6.63 -3.34
C LEU A 206 -18.30 -5.23 -3.61
N LEU A 207 -17.45 -4.20 -3.61
CA LEU A 207 -17.75 -2.86 -4.08
C LEU A 207 -16.64 -2.38 -5.04
N PRO A 208 -17.00 -1.67 -6.12
CA PRO A 208 -18.36 -1.39 -6.60
C PRO A 208 -19.10 -2.69 -7.00
N ALA A 209 -20.43 -2.72 -6.87
CA ALA A 209 -21.22 -3.94 -7.07
C ALA A 209 -21.17 -4.50 -8.51
N ALA A 210 -20.95 -3.62 -9.49
CA ALA A 210 -20.78 -3.95 -10.90
C ALA A 210 -19.47 -3.32 -11.41
N PRO A 211 -18.31 -3.87 -11.05
CA PRO A 211 -17.03 -3.28 -11.42
C PRO A 211 -16.78 -3.39 -12.92
N ALA A 212 -16.23 -2.34 -13.50
CA ALA A 212 -15.48 -2.45 -14.76
C ALA A 212 -14.09 -3.00 -14.45
N VAL A 213 -13.58 -3.91 -15.28
CA VAL A 213 -12.27 -4.56 -15.08
C VAL A 213 -11.51 -4.54 -16.38
N ASP A 214 -10.38 -3.85 -16.39
CA ASP A 214 -9.42 -3.88 -17.50
C ASP A 214 -8.25 -4.79 -17.13
N VAL A 215 -7.84 -5.67 -18.05
CA VAL A 215 -6.60 -6.46 -17.93
C VAL A 215 -5.52 -5.72 -18.71
N ILE A 216 -4.48 -5.27 -18.01
CA ILE A 216 -3.35 -4.56 -18.60
C ILE A 216 -2.13 -5.45 -18.53
N ASP A 217 -1.49 -5.68 -19.67
CA ASP A 217 -0.29 -6.50 -19.81
C ASP A 217 0.89 -5.67 -20.32
N GLY A 218 2.09 -6.23 -20.20
CA GLY A 218 3.29 -5.71 -20.86
C GLY A 218 3.80 -4.40 -20.25
N PHE A 219 3.65 -4.24 -18.93
CA PHE A 219 4.14 -3.08 -18.19
C PHE A 219 3.61 -1.75 -18.74
N ARG A 220 2.37 -1.74 -19.25
CA ARG A 220 1.81 -0.57 -19.92
C ARG A 220 1.34 0.50 -18.94
N VAL A 221 1.66 1.76 -19.23
CA VAL A 221 1.19 2.96 -18.52
C VAL A 221 0.66 3.93 -19.56
N ASP A 222 -0.58 4.39 -19.37
CA ASP A 222 -1.28 5.26 -20.35
C ASP A 222 -1.24 4.73 -21.79
N GLY A 223 -1.28 3.41 -21.96
CA GLY A 223 -1.21 2.75 -23.25
C GLY A 223 0.21 2.52 -23.78
N GLU A 224 1.26 3.10 -23.20
CA GLU A 224 2.65 2.94 -23.62
C GLU A 224 3.39 1.85 -22.82
N PRO A 225 4.21 0.98 -23.46
CA PRO A 225 4.90 -0.11 -22.77
C PRO A 225 6.24 0.34 -22.17
N HIS A 226 6.48 0.01 -20.89
CA HIS A 226 7.74 0.26 -20.20
C HIS A 226 8.34 -1.03 -19.63
N PRO A 227 8.79 -1.99 -20.46
CA PRO A 227 9.37 -3.24 -19.97
C PRO A 227 10.79 -3.06 -19.42
N PRO A 228 11.23 -3.89 -18.46
CA PRO A 228 12.61 -3.87 -17.98
C PRO A 228 13.60 -4.26 -19.08
N THR A 229 14.78 -3.65 -19.07
CA THR A 229 15.84 -3.90 -20.07
C THR A 229 16.47 -5.29 -19.98
N ALA A 230 16.47 -5.90 -18.79
CA ALA A 230 16.86 -7.28 -18.56
C ALA A 230 15.65 -8.09 -18.07
N GLY A 231 15.46 -9.30 -18.61
CA GLY A 231 14.42 -10.21 -18.14
C GLY A 231 14.67 -10.63 -16.69
N GLY A 232 13.62 -10.58 -15.85
CA GLY A 232 13.63 -10.98 -14.45
C GLY A 232 12.49 -11.95 -14.12
N ALA A 233 12.40 -12.36 -12.84
CA ALA A 233 11.43 -13.34 -12.36
C ALA A 233 9.99 -12.80 -12.24
N GLU A 234 9.79 -11.50 -12.39
CA GLU A 234 8.47 -10.88 -12.28
C GLU A 234 7.76 -10.94 -13.65
N SER A 235 6.65 -11.68 -13.66
CA SER A 235 5.78 -11.93 -14.83
C SER A 235 5.47 -10.66 -15.61
N GLY A 236 5.22 -10.78 -16.92
CA GLY A 236 5.12 -9.72 -17.95
C GLY A 236 4.16 -8.54 -17.74
N GLY A 237 4.16 -7.92 -16.56
CA GLY A 237 3.47 -6.70 -16.19
C GLY A 237 1.96 -6.80 -16.13
N THR A 238 1.40 -8.00 -15.93
CA THR A 238 -0.05 -8.21 -15.89
C THR A 238 -0.64 -7.64 -14.61
N ARG A 239 -1.63 -6.75 -14.75
CA ARG A 239 -2.45 -6.24 -13.65
C ARG A 239 -3.91 -6.13 -14.06
N LEU A 240 -4.79 -6.18 -13.06
CA LEU A 240 -6.18 -5.77 -13.19
C LEU A 240 -6.33 -4.32 -12.73
N GLU A 241 -7.08 -3.52 -13.50
CA GLU A 241 -7.57 -2.22 -13.09
C GLU A 241 -9.07 -2.30 -12.89
N ILE A 242 -9.50 -2.18 -11.64
CA ILE A 242 -10.91 -2.33 -11.24
C ILE A 242 -11.49 -0.94 -10.99
N SER A 243 -12.59 -0.58 -11.66
CA SER A 243 -13.18 0.77 -11.60
C SER A 243 -14.69 0.75 -11.29
N PRO A 244 -15.22 1.83 -10.68
CA PRO A 244 -16.64 2.12 -10.65
C PRO A 244 -17.22 2.20 -12.08
N PRO A 245 -18.46 1.73 -12.30
CA PRO A 245 -19.06 1.73 -13.64
C PRO A 245 -19.56 3.12 -14.08
N ALA A 246 -19.60 4.11 -13.17
CA ALA A 246 -20.09 5.45 -13.43
C ALA A 246 -19.19 6.49 -12.76
N GLU A 247 -19.16 7.68 -13.34
CA GLU A 247 -18.48 8.84 -12.78
C GLU A 247 -19.13 9.27 -11.44
N SER A 248 -18.29 9.55 -10.46
CA SER A 248 -18.69 10.00 -9.13
C SER A 248 -17.51 10.72 -8.50
N ALA A 249 -17.75 11.73 -7.65
CA ALA A 249 -16.67 12.33 -6.88
C ALA A 249 -16.12 11.31 -5.89
N ARG A 250 -17.01 10.58 -5.19
CA ARG A 250 -16.69 9.61 -4.15
C ARG A 250 -17.01 8.20 -4.60
N ASP A 251 -16.05 7.29 -4.46
CA ASP A 251 -16.24 5.86 -4.68
C ASP A 251 -15.66 5.05 -3.52
N TYR A 252 -16.19 3.84 -3.37
CA TYR A 252 -15.76 2.87 -2.37
C TYR A 252 -15.33 1.59 -3.06
N PHE A 253 -14.16 1.10 -2.70
CA PHE A 253 -13.68 -0.22 -3.11
C PHE A 253 -13.74 -1.14 -1.90
N LEU A 254 -14.29 -2.33 -2.11
CA LEU A 254 -14.30 -3.37 -1.10
C LEU A 254 -13.96 -4.69 -1.76
N HIS A 255 -12.87 -5.30 -1.33
CA HIS A 255 -12.38 -6.54 -1.88
C HIS A 255 -12.23 -7.57 -0.76
N VAL A 256 -12.53 -8.83 -1.09
CA VAL A 256 -12.18 -9.98 -0.25
C VAL A 256 -11.21 -10.86 -1.01
N PHE A 257 -10.11 -11.21 -0.35
CA PHE A 257 -9.05 -12.05 -0.84
C PHE A 257 -8.93 -13.27 0.05
N ARG A 258 -8.81 -14.45 -0.53
CA ARG A 258 -8.43 -15.67 0.19
C ARG A 258 -7.20 -16.29 -0.44
N ALA A 259 -6.13 -16.42 0.33
CA ALA A 259 -4.91 -17.11 -0.09
C ALA A 259 -5.04 -18.60 0.23
N THR A 260 -5.00 -19.47 -0.75
CA THR A 260 -5.24 -20.91 -0.60
C THR A 260 -4.24 -21.74 -1.42
N GLU A 261 -4.47 -23.04 -1.49
CA GLU A 261 -3.70 -24.02 -2.25
C GLU A 261 -4.53 -24.57 -3.42
N PRO A 262 -3.89 -25.12 -4.47
CA PRO A 262 -4.61 -25.64 -5.64
C PRO A 262 -5.70 -26.68 -5.33
N ALA A 263 -5.56 -27.41 -4.22
CA ALA A 263 -6.52 -28.43 -3.79
C ALA A 263 -7.78 -27.86 -3.10
N ASP A 264 -7.76 -26.60 -2.65
CA ASP A 264 -8.88 -25.95 -1.97
C ASP A 264 -9.26 -24.66 -2.68
N LEU A 265 -10.28 -24.75 -3.54
CA LEU A 265 -10.86 -23.61 -4.26
C LEU A 265 -12.18 -23.13 -3.63
N THR A 266 -12.34 -23.34 -2.33
CA THR A 266 -13.52 -22.87 -1.58
C THR A 266 -13.47 -21.35 -1.46
N TRP A 267 -14.46 -20.67 -2.03
CA TRP A 267 -14.56 -19.22 -1.95
C TRP A 267 -14.95 -18.76 -0.54
N PRO A 268 -14.41 -17.64 -0.04
CA PRO A 268 -14.98 -17.00 1.14
C PRO A 268 -16.41 -16.56 0.80
N ASP A 269 -17.40 -17.11 1.51
CA ASP A 269 -18.79 -16.70 1.34
C ASP A 269 -18.99 -15.35 2.02
N ALA A 270 -18.71 -14.30 1.25
CA ALA A 270 -18.80 -12.91 1.68
C ALA A 270 -20.10 -12.27 1.16
N VAL A 271 -20.94 -11.83 2.09
CA VAL A 271 -22.18 -11.10 1.83
C VAL A 271 -22.00 -9.65 2.25
N VAL A 272 -22.14 -8.73 1.29
CA VAL A 272 -22.02 -7.29 1.52
C VAL A 272 -23.39 -6.64 1.68
N SER A 273 -23.52 -5.74 2.64
CA SER A 273 -24.65 -4.83 2.81
C SER A 273 -24.12 -3.40 2.78
N ASP A 274 -24.57 -2.62 1.80
CA ASP A 274 -24.13 -1.25 1.61
C ASP A 274 -25.22 -0.24 2.02
N SER A 275 -24.86 0.75 2.82
CA SER A 275 -25.74 1.83 3.27
C SER A 275 -25.08 3.20 3.03
N ALA A 276 -25.80 4.26 3.35
CA ALA A 276 -25.27 5.62 3.23
C ALA A 276 -24.09 5.89 4.18
N SER A 277 -24.08 5.28 5.38
CA SER A 277 -23.11 5.60 6.44
C SER A 277 -22.06 4.53 6.69
N GLN A 278 -22.30 3.30 6.22
CA GLN A 278 -21.42 2.17 6.49
C GLN A 278 -21.53 1.07 5.42
N VAL A 279 -20.48 0.27 5.31
CA VAL A 279 -20.47 -1.00 4.58
C VAL A 279 -20.30 -2.12 5.59
N GLN A 280 -21.14 -3.15 5.52
CA GLN A 280 -21.01 -4.36 6.31
C GLN A 280 -20.66 -5.55 5.40
N VAL A 281 -19.75 -6.40 5.84
CA VAL A 281 -19.42 -7.69 5.21
C VAL A 281 -19.56 -8.79 6.23
N VAL A 282 -20.36 -9.80 5.92
CA VAL A 282 -20.39 -11.06 6.67
C VAL A 282 -19.58 -12.08 5.88
N VAL A 283 -18.56 -12.67 6.49
CA VAL A 283 -17.69 -13.68 5.89
C VAL A 283 -17.82 -14.99 6.65
N ASN A 284 -18.22 -16.05 5.94
CA ASN A 284 -18.18 -17.40 6.48
C ASN A 284 -16.77 -17.99 6.34
N LEU A 285 -16.19 -18.43 7.46
CA LEU A 285 -14.85 -18.99 7.59
C LEU A 285 -14.90 -20.44 8.11
N GLY A 286 -15.97 -21.18 7.80
CA GLY A 286 -16.19 -22.55 8.29
C GLY A 286 -16.93 -22.57 9.62
N SER A 287 -16.25 -22.92 10.73
CA SER A 287 -16.85 -22.89 12.07
C SER A 287 -17.10 -21.48 12.60
N ARG A 288 -16.44 -20.49 11.99
CA ARG A 288 -16.44 -19.09 12.40
C ARG A 288 -17.20 -18.23 11.39
N GLU A 289 -18.08 -17.38 11.89
CA GLU A 289 -18.69 -16.29 11.11
C GLU A 289 -18.14 -14.96 11.60
N ALA A 290 -17.61 -14.15 10.69
CA ALA A 290 -17.08 -12.83 10.97
C ALA A 290 -17.92 -11.75 10.30
N THR A 291 -18.37 -10.76 11.05
CA THR A 291 -19.03 -9.54 10.57
C THR A 291 -18.08 -8.36 10.75
N VAL A 292 -17.77 -7.69 9.65
CA VAL A 292 -16.92 -6.50 9.62
C VAL A 292 -17.76 -5.33 9.14
N VAL A 293 -17.81 -4.25 9.91
CA VAL A 293 -18.50 -3.00 9.55
C VAL A 293 -17.45 -1.92 9.38
N PHE A 294 -17.44 -1.25 8.24
CA PHE A 294 -16.60 -0.08 7.96
C PHE A 294 -17.45 1.19 7.90
N ARG A 295 -16.95 2.29 8.45
CA ARG A 295 -17.60 3.61 8.35
C ARG A 295 -17.30 4.28 7.01
N LYS A 296 -18.30 4.95 6.44
CA LYS A 296 -18.18 5.77 5.21
C LYS A 296 -17.97 7.27 5.46
N GLY A 297 -18.23 7.74 6.69
CA GLY A 297 -18.00 9.14 7.09
C GLY A 297 -16.53 9.45 7.31
N ASP A 298 -16.22 10.60 7.90
CA ASP A 298 -14.84 11.13 7.98
C ASP A 298 -13.88 10.21 8.77
N GLU A 299 -14.33 9.65 9.90
CA GLU A 299 -13.48 8.79 10.75
C GLU A 299 -13.27 7.41 10.12
N LEU A 300 -12.02 6.95 10.09
CA LEU A 300 -11.68 5.54 9.81
C LEU A 300 -12.06 4.65 10.99
N GLY A 301 -12.12 3.35 10.75
CA GLY A 301 -12.56 2.36 11.73
C GLY A 301 -13.97 1.87 11.48
N GLY A 302 -14.50 1.24 12.52
CA GLY A 302 -15.72 0.46 12.39
C GLY A 302 -15.85 -0.55 13.52
N HIS A 303 -16.38 -1.72 13.21
CA HIS A 303 -16.67 -2.74 14.21
C HIS A 303 -16.40 -4.15 13.67
N PHE A 304 -15.87 -5.00 14.53
CA PHE A 304 -15.62 -6.41 14.27
C PHE A 304 -16.44 -7.25 15.24
N LEU A 305 -17.20 -8.18 14.69
CA LEU A 305 -17.90 -9.21 15.46
C LEU A 305 -17.53 -10.57 14.88
N SER A 306 -17.14 -11.53 15.71
CA SER A 306 -16.93 -12.90 15.29
C SER A 306 -17.44 -13.86 16.35
N ARG A 307 -17.94 -15.01 15.90
CA ARG A 307 -18.29 -16.14 16.77
C ARG A 307 -17.82 -17.43 16.14
N ASP A 308 -17.02 -18.19 16.89
CA ASP A 308 -16.66 -19.55 16.52
C ASP A 308 -17.63 -20.54 17.19
N SER A 309 -18.32 -21.31 16.37
CA SER A 309 -19.31 -22.29 16.82
C SER A 309 -18.71 -23.58 17.41
N ALA A 310 -17.44 -23.88 17.11
CA ALA A 310 -16.71 -25.03 17.61
C ALA A 310 -16.04 -24.76 18.97
N THR A 311 -15.45 -23.57 19.16
CA THR A 311 -14.76 -23.20 20.41
C THR A 311 -15.64 -22.38 21.35
N GLY A 312 -16.67 -21.72 20.84
CA GLY A 312 -17.48 -20.75 21.58
C GLY A 312 -16.81 -19.38 21.76
N GLU A 313 -15.60 -19.21 21.22
CA GLU A 313 -14.86 -17.94 21.24
C GLU A 313 -15.64 -16.87 20.47
N ALA A 314 -15.66 -15.66 21.02
CA ALA A 314 -16.31 -14.52 20.40
C ALA A 314 -15.43 -13.28 20.56
N CYS A 315 -15.38 -12.49 19.50
CA CYS A 315 -14.76 -11.18 19.47
C CYS A 315 -15.83 -10.15 19.13
N ASP A 316 -15.82 -9.03 19.82
CA ASP A 316 -16.80 -7.94 19.71
C ASP A 316 -16.08 -6.64 20.08
N GLU A 317 -15.49 -6.01 19.06
CA GLU A 317 -14.51 -4.93 19.24
C GLU A 317 -14.67 -3.84 18.18
N PHE A 318 -14.34 -2.60 18.54
CA PHE A 318 -14.17 -1.54 17.54
C PHE A 318 -12.86 -1.73 16.78
N LEU A 319 -12.91 -1.58 15.45
CA LEU A 319 -11.71 -1.58 14.63
C LEU A 319 -10.85 -0.37 14.99
N GLY A 320 -9.58 -0.62 15.36
CA GLY A 320 -8.62 0.44 15.64
C GLY A 320 -8.77 1.07 17.02
N TRP A 321 -9.20 0.29 18.02
CA TRP A 321 -9.36 0.81 19.38
C TRP A 321 -8.02 1.17 20.04
N THR A 322 -6.89 0.72 19.50
CA THR A 322 -5.54 1.10 19.94
C THR A 322 -5.09 2.36 19.19
N PRO A 323 -4.95 3.53 19.87
CA PRO A 323 -4.32 4.70 19.29
C PRO A 323 -2.83 4.42 19.07
N ILE A 324 -2.26 4.90 17.96
CA ILE A 324 -0.82 4.86 17.76
C ILE A 324 -0.17 5.83 18.76
N PRO A 325 0.82 5.38 19.56
CA PRO A 325 1.60 6.29 20.37
C PRO A 325 2.22 7.37 19.48
N THR A 326 2.09 8.63 19.87
CA THR A 326 2.80 9.73 19.20
C THR A 326 4.31 9.47 19.25
N ASP A 327 5.10 9.97 18.29
CA ASP A 327 6.56 9.70 18.19
C ASP A 327 7.37 9.93 19.48
N GLU A 328 6.88 10.73 20.45
CA GLU A 328 7.48 10.89 21.78
C GLU A 328 7.32 9.66 22.71
N GLY A 329 6.46 8.70 22.38
CA GLY A 329 6.20 7.47 23.14
C GLY A 329 6.80 6.21 22.52
N ALA A 330 7.46 6.31 21.36
CA ALA A 330 8.10 5.15 20.73
C ALA A 330 9.28 4.59 21.55
N GLU A 331 9.89 5.41 22.42
CA GLU A 331 10.93 4.95 23.34
C GLU A 331 10.39 4.02 24.44
N SER A 332 9.09 4.03 24.76
CA SER A 332 8.50 3.13 25.78
C SER A 332 8.03 1.78 25.23
N MET A 333 8.14 1.55 23.92
CA MET A 333 7.77 0.27 23.28
C MET A 333 8.94 -0.71 23.20
N ALA A 334 10.19 -0.24 23.35
CA ALA A 334 11.34 -1.13 23.46
C ALA A 334 11.20 -2.11 24.66
N ASP A 335 10.56 -1.66 25.74
CA ASP A 335 10.33 -2.46 26.94
C ASP A 335 9.12 -3.41 26.84
N ALA A 336 8.19 -3.17 25.91
CA ALA A 336 6.98 -3.99 25.74
C ALA A 336 7.23 -5.26 24.90
N PHE A 337 8.30 -5.29 24.10
CA PHE A 337 8.71 -6.45 23.32
C PHE A 337 9.69 -7.38 24.05
N ASP A 338 10.19 -7.01 25.23
CA ASP A 338 11.11 -7.84 26.02
C ASP A 338 10.38 -8.88 26.88
N ASP A 339 9.09 -8.68 27.18
CA ASP A 339 8.26 -9.58 28.01
C ASP A 339 7.69 -10.79 27.22
N VAL A 340 7.98 -10.89 25.92
CA VAL A 340 7.54 -11.99 25.03
C VAL A 340 8.71 -12.87 24.57
N ARG A 341 9.89 -12.74 25.19
CA ARG A 341 11.09 -13.53 24.85
C ARG A 341 11.38 -14.72 25.76
N ASP A 342 10.53 -15.04 26.72
CA ASP A 342 10.68 -16.25 27.54
C ASP A 342 9.67 -17.34 27.16
N SER A 343 9.99 -18.12 26.13
CA SER A 343 9.99 -19.59 26.27
C SER A 343 10.49 -20.26 24.97
N SER A 344 11.64 -20.90 25.09
CA SER A 344 12.20 -21.97 24.26
C SER A 344 12.58 -21.68 22.80
N GLU A 345 13.85 -21.32 22.57
CA GLU A 345 14.63 -21.81 21.42
C GLU A 345 16.12 -22.04 21.81
N PRO A 346 16.81 -23.03 21.23
CA PRO A 346 18.16 -23.42 21.62
C PRO A 346 19.23 -22.53 20.98
N THR A 347 20.25 -22.21 21.75
CA THR A 347 21.43 -21.41 21.38
C THR A 347 22.20 -22.02 20.21
N VAL A 348 22.51 -21.21 19.19
CA VAL A 348 23.54 -21.54 18.18
C VAL A 348 24.62 -20.46 18.23
N ASP A 349 25.87 -20.92 18.38
CA ASP A 349 27.05 -20.14 18.72
C ASP A 349 27.39 -19.00 17.76
N ALA A 350 27.81 -17.88 18.35
CA ALA A 350 28.38 -16.73 17.68
C ALA A 350 29.71 -17.07 17.00
N VAL A 351 29.86 -16.68 15.73
CA VAL A 351 31.17 -16.61 15.06
C VAL A 351 31.58 -15.16 14.92
N THR A 352 32.77 -14.92 15.46
CA THR A 352 33.56 -13.71 15.73
C THR A 352 33.72 -12.68 14.60
N ASP A 353 33.80 -11.42 15.05
CA ASP A 353 34.28 -10.20 14.38
C ASP A 353 35.55 -10.34 13.53
N VAL A 354 35.63 -9.54 12.46
CA VAL A 354 36.90 -9.04 11.88
C VAL A 354 36.76 -7.52 11.65
N PRO A 355 37.75 -6.69 12.04
CA PRO A 355 37.57 -5.24 12.19
C PRO A 355 37.84 -4.43 10.92
N GLY A 356 37.30 -3.21 10.92
CA GLY A 356 37.27 -2.26 9.82
C GLY A 356 38.58 -1.63 9.37
N GLY A 357 38.48 -0.91 8.25
CA GLY A 357 39.50 -0.03 7.72
C GLY A 357 38.84 1.20 7.10
N ASP A 358 39.13 2.37 7.66
CA ASP A 358 38.76 3.70 7.18
C ASP A 358 39.48 4.05 5.87
N ALA A 359 38.81 4.78 4.97
CA ALA A 359 39.45 5.71 4.04
C ALA A 359 38.47 6.78 3.53
N ASP A 360 38.82 8.03 3.84
CA ASP A 360 38.22 9.28 3.37
C ASP A 360 38.39 9.53 1.84
N GLY A 361 37.41 10.21 1.23
CA GLY A 361 37.64 11.43 0.44
C GLY A 361 37.98 11.38 -1.07
N SER A 362 36.98 11.74 -1.88
CA SER A 362 37.01 12.66 -3.06
C SER A 362 37.16 12.17 -4.52
N SER A 363 36.24 12.72 -5.35
CA SER A 363 36.27 13.10 -6.78
C SER A 363 36.24 12.06 -7.96
N SER A 364 35.23 12.27 -8.83
CA SER A 364 34.92 11.81 -10.22
C SER A 364 36.07 11.72 -11.25
N PRO A 365 35.87 11.27 -12.53
CA PRO A 365 34.84 10.42 -13.17
C PRO A 365 35.42 9.30 -14.12
N ASP A 366 34.52 8.58 -14.81
CA ASP A 366 34.69 7.70 -15.99
C ASP A 366 35.43 6.35 -15.88
N GLY A 367 34.79 5.31 -16.43
CA GLY A 367 35.48 4.12 -16.95
C GLY A 367 34.81 2.79 -16.64
N ALA A 368 34.08 2.26 -17.61
CA ALA A 368 33.52 0.91 -17.60
C ALA A 368 34.60 -0.18 -17.44
N THR A 369 34.35 -1.15 -16.56
CA THR A 369 34.81 -2.53 -16.72
C THR A 369 33.75 -3.51 -16.23
N VAL A 370 33.41 -4.43 -17.12
CA VAL A 370 32.55 -5.59 -16.90
C VAL A 370 33.23 -6.55 -15.93
N GLY A 371 32.55 -6.87 -14.83
CA GLY A 371 32.96 -7.92 -13.88
C GLY A 371 31.70 -8.50 -13.25
N GLY A 372 31.39 -9.76 -13.61
CA GLY A 372 30.21 -10.47 -13.15
C GLY A 372 30.22 -10.69 -11.64
N GLY A 373 29.06 -10.45 -11.03
CA GLY A 373 28.74 -10.80 -9.66
C GLY A 373 27.23 -10.80 -9.52
N ASP A 374 26.64 -12.00 -9.41
CA ASP A 374 25.22 -12.20 -9.13
C ASP A 374 24.88 -11.61 -7.76
N GLY A 375 24.33 -10.40 -7.78
CA GLY A 375 23.85 -9.67 -6.61
C GLY A 375 22.47 -9.11 -6.91
N GLY A 376 21.48 -10.00 -7.06
CA GLY A 376 20.07 -9.63 -7.14
C GLY A 376 19.62 -9.01 -5.83
N GLY A 377 19.70 -7.68 -5.74
CA GLY A 377 19.09 -6.87 -4.69
C GLY A 377 17.59 -6.71 -4.96
N GLY A 378 16.85 -7.81 -4.91
CA GLY A 378 15.40 -7.78 -4.77
C GLY A 378 15.06 -7.91 -3.28
N CYS A 379 14.04 -7.20 -2.81
CA CYS A 379 13.33 -7.51 -1.58
C CYS A 379 12.57 -8.83 -1.75
N GLY A 380 13.29 -9.93 -2.00
CA GLY A 380 12.77 -11.28 -2.13
C GLY A 380 13.08 -12.06 -0.87
N CYS A 381 12.05 -12.61 -0.22
CA CYS A 381 12.23 -13.62 0.82
C CYS A 381 13.04 -14.78 0.23
N ARG A 382 14.23 -15.06 0.78
CA ARG A 382 14.97 -16.28 0.45
C ARG A 382 14.18 -17.48 0.98
N VAL A 383 13.85 -18.41 0.09
CA VAL A 383 13.12 -19.63 0.40
C VAL A 383 14.03 -20.56 1.22
N GLY A 384 13.70 -20.75 2.50
CA GLY A 384 14.11 -21.93 3.24
C GLY A 384 13.19 -23.08 2.88
N GLU A 385 13.75 -24.25 2.55
CA GLU A 385 13.02 -25.48 2.26
C GLU A 385 12.40 -26.05 3.55
N ASP A 386 11.30 -25.45 4.02
CA ASP A 386 10.41 -26.09 4.99
C ASP A 386 9.00 -26.23 4.39
N PRO A 387 8.57 -27.45 4.03
CA PRO A 387 7.25 -27.69 3.43
C PRO A 387 6.07 -27.50 4.41
N THR A 388 6.32 -27.11 5.67
CA THR A 388 5.27 -26.93 6.70
C THR A 388 4.98 -25.48 7.11
N ALA A 389 5.81 -24.51 6.71
CA ALA A 389 5.62 -23.11 7.08
C ALA A 389 4.57 -22.42 6.19
N SER A 390 3.35 -22.23 6.73
CA SER A 390 2.33 -21.36 6.13
C SER A 390 2.45 -19.95 6.71
N VAL A 391 3.43 -19.17 6.24
CA VAL A 391 3.50 -17.74 6.58
C VAL A 391 2.68 -16.96 5.55
N ILE A 392 1.58 -16.36 6.00
CA ILE A 392 0.94 -15.26 5.27
C ILE A 392 1.47 -13.97 5.89
N ALA A 393 2.37 -13.31 5.17
CA ALA A 393 2.81 -11.96 5.51
C ALA A 393 1.94 -10.98 4.73
N VAL A 394 1.09 -10.23 5.44
CA VAL A 394 0.51 -8.99 4.93
C VAL A 394 1.47 -7.88 5.33
N ALA A 395 2.35 -7.49 4.41
CA ALA A 395 3.17 -6.29 4.60
C ALA A 395 2.39 -5.10 4.04
N ALA A 396 2.19 -4.09 4.87
CA ALA A 396 1.71 -2.78 4.45
C ALA A 396 2.81 -1.77 4.82
N VAL A 397 3.38 -1.12 3.81
CA VAL A 397 4.52 -0.20 3.99
C VAL A 397 3.97 1.18 4.34
N PHE A 398 4.26 1.67 5.55
CA PHE A 398 3.84 2.99 6.03
C PHE A 398 4.97 3.72 6.75
N LEU A 399 5.02 5.04 6.57
CA LEU A 399 5.78 5.96 7.42
C LEU A 399 4.82 6.49 8.50
N ALA A 400 5.18 6.31 9.78
CA ALA A 400 4.44 6.87 10.90
C ALA A 400 4.96 8.28 11.24
N GLY A 401 4.05 9.18 11.61
CA GLY A 401 4.38 10.44 12.27
C GLY A 401 3.32 11.52 12.04
N GLY A 402 2.26 11.54 12.86
CA GLY A 402 1.19 12.54 12.80
C GLY A 402 0.88 13.14 14.19
N PHE A 403 0.75 14.48 14.26
CA PHE A 403 0.14 15.16 15.40
C PHE A 403 -1.08 15.96 14.94
N ALA A 404 -2.24 15.62 15.50
CA ALA A 404 -3.48 16.37 15.35
C ALA A 404 -3.48 17.64 16.22
N GLN A 405 -3.51 18.82 15.62
CA GLN A 405 -3.84 20.06 16.35
C GLN A 405 -5.36 20.22 16.49
N ARG A 406 -5.88 19.95 17.70
CA ARG A 406 -7.26 20.28 18.09
C ARG A 406 -7.50 21.81 18.09
N ARG A 407 -8.20 22.33 17.09
CA ARG A 407 -8.83 23.67 17.17
C ARG A 407 -10.02 23.61 18.15
N ARG A 408 -9.84 24.14 19.36
CA ARG A 408 -10.96 24.41 20.29
C ARG A 408 -11.84 25.55 19.74
N ARG A 409 -13.05 25.22 19.27
CA ARG A 409 -14.15 26.18 19.13
C ARG A 409 -14.59 26.63 20.54
N ARG A 410 -14.43 27.92 20.86
CA ARG A 410 -15.07 28.55 22.03
C ARG A 410 -16.58 28.56 21.82
N ARG A 411 -17.32 27.84 22.66
CA ARG A 411 -18.74 28.09 22.91
C ARG A 411 -18.86 29.38 23.75
N GLY A 412 -19.80 30.23 23.36
CA GLY A 412 -20.21 31.38 24.14
C GLY A 412 -21.15 30.99 25.27
N ASP A 413 -20.99 31.71 26.38
CA ASP A 413 -21.98 32.15 27.37
C ASP A 413 -21.33 33.45 27.91
N GLY A 414 -21.97 34.61 27.94
CA GLY A 414 -23.18 34.92 28.68
C GLY A 414 -22.83 36.09 29.61
N SER A 415 -23.28 37.30 29.24
CA SER A 415 -23.54 38.51 30.05
C SER A 415 -22.75 38.76 31.35
N VAL A 416 -22.08 39.93 31.46
CA VAL A 416 -22.21 40.90 32.58
C VAL A 416 -21.67 42.28 32.11
N PHE A 417 -22.51 43.32 32.10
CA PHE A 417 -22.15 44.74 32.29
C PHE A 417 -22.17 45.02 33.80
N PRO A 418 -21.32 45.90 34.39
CA PRO A 418 -21.51 47.35 34.23
C PRO A 418 -20.22 48.22 34.30
N GLY A 419 -20.36 49.50 33.94
CA GLY A 419 -19.37 50.55 34.17
C GLY A 419 -19.24 51.51 33.01
#